data_AF-A0A350EYN6-F1
#
_entry.id   AF-A0A350EYN6-F1
#
_cell.length_a   1.000
_cell.length_b   1.000
_cell.length_c   1.000
_cell.angle_alpha   90.00
_cell.angle_beta   90.00
_cell.angle_gamma   90.00
#
_symmetry.space_group_name_H-M   'P 1'
#
loop_
_entity.id
_entity.type
_entity.pdbx_description
1 polymer ?
#
loop_
_entity_poly.entity_id
_entity_poly.type
_entity_poly.pdbx_seq_one_letter_code
_entity_poly.pdbx_strand_id
1 'polypeptide(L)'
;MIQLNTAPPPLPETIQSEGTTSTNVAAGVGIALALVTLGGSLGYDAWLKTQEASPELVAAARAFVGFSCLSFALVGVICSIVSFFCKGSNRGSGAMIAGVLGVLLNAGVAGMTTVGGVATIRAQAASLPMLRNDAAALREFERTRHDVKQQLSEELERDGQITTEGGDRAAQTLLQGLDRVEKSTGGDTALAARAVKSFLSEMQAEFGGYQQEATKLINLNPMDPTRLKNKADLQMRQSVVASFQKRNDEVDALLESALPRLGRHLSEAGLSDKAAAGVMAGASKELEQRLEIIRNIRETDRRIAASISEILALYESHWQQWKTDPAGEVVSLEQADADAELKRLFSTVDQAAKDQAYWQSRYVKTL
;
A
#
# COMPACT_ATOMS: atom_id res chain seq x y z
N MET A 1 18.00 -50.44 -17.04
CA MET A 1 17.81 -49.28 -16.15
C MET A 1 18.08 -48.04 -16.96
N ILE A 2 17.02 -47.27 -17.27
CA ILE A 2 17.17 -45.96 -17.90
C ILE A 2 17.69 -45.03 -16.80
N GLN A 3 18.93 -44.55 -16.94
CA GLN A 3 19.43 -43.47 -16.09
C GLN A 3 18.62 -42.22 -16.43
N LEU A 4 17.62 -41.90 -15.61
CA LEU A 4 16.94 -40.62 -15.67
C LEU A 4 17.96 -39.54 -15.35
N ASN A 5 18.25 -38.71 -16.34
CA ASN A 5 19.15 -37.58 -16.21
C ASN A 5 18.53 -36.58 -15.21
N THR A 6 19.05 -36.54 -13.99
CA THR A 6 18.54 -35.69 -12.90
C THR A 6 19.01 -34.24 -12.98
N ALA A 7 19.87 -33.90 -13.96
CA ALA A 7 20.36 -32.55 -14.14
C ALA A 7 19.38 -31.73 -15.00
N PRO A 8 19.09 -30.47 -14.64
CA PRO A 8 18.32 -29.56 -15.50
C PRO A 8 19.09 -29.28 -16.81
N PRO A 9 18.39 -28.94 -17.91
CA PRO A 9 19.05 -28.57 -19.16
C PRO A 9 20.00 -27.37 -18.94
N PRO A 10 21.18 -27.36 -19.58
CA PRO A 10 22.14 -26.27 -19.42
C PRO A 10 21.53 -24.96 -19.95
N LEU A 11 21.70 -23.89 -19.17
CA LEU A 11 21.32 -22.53 -19.60
C LEU A 11 22.20 -22.09 -20.77
N PRO A 12 21.68 -21.31 -21.75
CA PRO A 12 22.50 -20.73 -22.79
C PRO A 12 23.51 -19.74 -22.20
N GLU A 13 24.79 -19.90 -22.56
CA GLU A 13 25.83 -18.91 -22.25
C GLU A 13 25.60 -17.66 -23.10
N THR A 14 25.65 -16.49 -22.44
CA THR A 14 25.66 -15.11 -22.98
C THR A 14 24.32 -14.43 -23.27
N ILE A 15 23.94 -13.52 -22.36
CA ILE A 15 23.40 -12.20 -22.73
C ILE A 15 24.09 -11.15 -21.86
N GLN A 16 25.01 -10.39 -22.46
CA GLN A 16 25.56 -9.16 -21.88
C GLN A 16 24.45 -8.10 -21.92
N SER A 17 24.18 -7.48 -20.78
CA SER A 17 23.15 -6.45 -20.62
C SER A 17 23.58 -5.12 -21.27
N GLU A 18 22.94 -4.73 -22.36
CA GLU A 18 23.02 -3.36 -22.88
C GLU A 18 22.03 -2.41 -22.18
N GLY A 19 22.61 -1.46 -21.45
CA GLY A 19 22.17 -0.10 -21.11
C GLY A 19 20.70 0.30 -21.16
N THR A 20 20.10 0.47 -19.98
CA THR A 20 18.89 1.30 -19.75
C THR A 20 19.27 2.74 -19.41
N THR A 21 19.53 3.60 -20.40
CA THR A 21 19.87 5.03 -20.15
C THR A 21 18.82 6.03 -20.65
N SER A 22 17.76 5.60 -21.33
CA SER A 22 16.78 6.52 -21.94
C SER A 22 15.52 6.80 -21.10
N THR A 23 15.14 5.93 -20.15
CA THR A 23 13.88 6.06 -19.40
C THR A 23 13.94 6.97 -18.17
N ASN A 24 15.12 7.17 -17.59
CA ASN A 24 15.30 8.08 -16.45
C ASN A 24 15.22 9.57 -16.87
N VAL A 25 15.47 9.87 -18.15
CA VAL A 25 15.42 11.24 -18.69
C VAL A 25 13.97 11.71 -18.89
N ALA A 26 13.05 10.82 -19.32
CA ALA A 26 11.64 11.18 -19.50
C ALA A 26 10.88 11.35 -18.17
N ALA A 27 11.15 10.50 -17.17
CA ALA A 27 10.59 10.64 -15.82
C ALA A 27 11.14 11.86 -15.08
N GLY A 28 12.43 12.17 -15.25
CA GLY A 28 13.06 13.35 -14.67
C GLY A 28 12.49 14.66 -15.20
N VAL A 29 12.16 14.73 -16.50
CA VAL A 29 11.56 15.94 -17.12
C VAL A 29 10.13 16.19 -16.62
N GLY A 30 9.32 15.13 -16.41
CA GLY A 30 7.97 15.26 -15.86
C GLY A 30 7.93 15.78 -14.42
N ILE A 31 8.82 15.28 -13.57
CA ILE A 31 8.94 15.70 -12.16
C ILE A 31 9.52 17.11 -12.07
N ALA A 32 10.52 17.45 -12.88
CA ALA A 32 11.09 18.81 -12.92
C ALA A 32 10.04 19.85 -13.36
N LEU A 33 9.19 19.55 -14.34
CA LEU A 33 8.11 20.42 -14.76
C LEU A 33 7.04 20.59 -13.67
N ALA A 34 6.67 19.53 -12.96
CA ALA A 34 5.72 19.60 -11.85
C ALA A 34 6.26 20.45 -10.68
N LEU A 35 7.54 20.30 -10.33
CA LEU A 35 8.19 21.06 -9.27
C LEU A 35 8.39 22.54 -9.64
N VAL A 36 8.72 22.85 -10.90
CA VAL A 36 8.78 24.24 -11.41
C VAL A 36 7.39 24.89 -11.37
N THR A 37 6.33 24.12 -11.63
CA THR A 37 4.95 24.61 -11.59
C THR A 37 4.47 24.87 -10.15
N LEU A 38 4.79 23.97 -9.21
CA LEU A 38 4.52 24.14 -7.78
C LEU A 38 5.31 25.31 -7.19
N GLY A 39 6.61 25.38 -7.46
CA GLY A 39 7.47 26.49 -7.03
C GLY A 39 7.04 27.83 -7.63
N GLY A 40 6.63 27.83 -8.90
CA GLY A 40 6.04 28.98 -9.58
C GLY A 40 4.73 29.42 -8.94
N SER A 41 3.82 28.50 -8.60
CA SER A 41 2.53 28.82 -7.98
C SER A 41 2.68 29.41 -6.57
N LEU A 42 3.61 28.88 -5.77
CA LEU A 42 3.89 29.36 -4.41
C LEU A 42 4.63 30.70 -4.43
N GLY A 43 5.62 30.85 -5.32
CA GLY A 43 6.33 32.11 -5.53
C GLY A 43 5.40 33.21 -6.06
N TYR A 44 4.47 32.85 -6.94
CA TYR A 44 3.52 33.78 -7.55
C TYR A 44 2.43 34.22 -6.56
N ASP A 45 1.90 33.33 -5.72
CA ASP A 45 0.94 33.71 -4.67
C ASP A 45 1.59 34.55 -3.55
N ALA A 46 2.88 34.33 -3.27
CA ALA A 46 3.67 35.21 -2.41
C ALA A 46 3.93 36.58 -3.06
N TRP A 47 4.24 36.63 -4.35
CA TRP A 47 4.45 37.87 -5.09
C TRP A 47 3.15 38.68 -5.25
N LEU A 48 2.02 38.05 -5.56
CA LEU A 48 0.71 38.71 -5.64
C LEU A 48 0.28 39.34 -4.31
N LYS A 49 0.69 38.78 -3.16
CA LYS A 49 0.44 39.38 -1.84
C LYS A 49 1.26 40.66 -1.59
N THR A 50 2.30 40.91 -2.39
CA THR A 50 3.14 42.12 -2.27
C THR A 50 2.74 43.27 -3.21
N GLN A 51 1.84 43.02 -4.16
CA GLN A 51 1.38 44.00 -5.13
C GLN A 51 -0.05 44.44 -4.79
N GLU A 52 -0.33 45.74 -4.77
CA GLU A 52 -1.70 46.30 -4.74
C GLU A 52 -2.38 46.14 -6.11
N ALA A 53 -2.52 44.89 -6.57
CA ALA A 53 -3.15 44.59 -7.84
C ALA A 53 -4.68 44.66 -7.73
N SER A 54 -5.34 45.10 -8.80
CA SER A 54 -6.80 45.14 -8.85
C SER A 54 -7.39 43.72 -8.77
N PRO A 55 -8.58 43.54 -8.15
CA PRO A 55 -9.16 42.22 -7.92
C PRO A 55 -9.38 41.39 -9.20
N GLU A 56 -9.67 42.06 -10.32
CA GLU A 56 -9.90 41.44 -11.63
C GLU A 56 -8.61 40.85 -12.22
N LEU A 57 -7.48 41.54 -12.05
CA LEU A 57 -6.17 41.09 -12.52
C LEU A 57 -5.68 39.89 -11.69
N VAL A 58 -5.95 39.90 -10.38
CA VAL A 58 -5.68 38.77 -9.49
C VAL A 58 -6.52 37.54 -9.86
N ALA A 59 -7.80 37.74 -10.22
CA ALA A 59 -8.67 36.65 -10.65
C ALA A 59 -8.24 36.06 -12.00
N ALA A 60 -7.93 36.91 -13.00
CA ALA A 60 -7.45 36.47 -14.31
C ALA A 60 -6.10 35.73 -14.22
N ALA A 61 -5.19 36.23 -13.38
CA ALA A 61 -3.91 35.60 -13.11
C ALA A 61 -4.04 34.23 -12.44
N ARG A 62 -4.92 34.10 -11.45
CA ARG A 62 -5.23 32.82 -10.80
C ARG A 62 -5.86 31.82 -11.77
N ALA A 63 -6.74 32.28 -12.65
CA ALA A 63 -7.32 31.44 -13.69
C ALA A 63 -6.25 30.95 -14.67
N PHE A 64 -5.35 31.82 -15.12
CA PHE A 64 -4.26 31.46 -16.04
C PHE A 64 -3.28 30.44 -15.43
N VAL A 65 -2.89 30.64 -14.16
CA VAL A 65 -2.06 29.68 -13.42
C VAL A 65 -2.80 28.36 -13.24
N GLY A 66 -4.08 28.40 -12.87
CA GLY A 66 -4.91 27.21 -12.74
C GLY A 66 -5.02 26.40 -14.03
N PHE A 67 -5.26 27.06 -15.16
CA PHE A 67 -5.29 26.41 -16.47
C PHE A 67 -3.94 25.81 -16.87
N SER A 68 -2.85 26.54 -16.60
CA SER A 68 -1.48 26.08 -16.90
C SER A 68 -1.14 24.81 -16.10
N CYS A 69 -1.42 24.80 -14.79
CA CYS A 69 -1.26 23.63 -13.93
C CYS A 69 -2.06 22.42 -14.42
N LEU A 70 -3.32 22.64 -14.83
CA LEU A 70 -4.19 21.58 -15.32
C LEU A 70 -3.66 20.97 -16.62
N SER A 71 -3.16 21.79 -17.55
CA SER A 71 -2.58 21.31 -18.81
C SER A 71 -1.29 20.50 -18.60
N PHE A 72 -0.42 20.91 -17.67
CA PHE A 72 0.80 20.15 -17.36
C PHE A 72 0.51 18.83 -16.64
N ALA A 73 -0.50 18.81 -15.75
CA ALA A 73 -0.96 17.57 -15.12
C ALA A 73 -1.51 16.58 -16.16
N LEU A 74 -2.27 17.06 -17.15
CA LEU A 74 -2.80 16.24 -18.24
C LEU A 74 -1.70 15.62 -19.11
N VAL A 75 -0.65 16.39 -19.43
CA VAL A 75 0.52 15.88 -20.18
C VAL A 75 1.29 14.84 -19.35
N GLY A 76 1.45 15.06 -18.03
CA GLY A 76 2.09 14.09 -17.13
C GLY A 76 1.33 12.75 -17.06
N VAL A 77 0.00 12.80 -17.00
CA VAL A 77 -0.85 11.60 -17.02
C VAL A 77 -0.75 10.86 -18.35
N ILE A 78 -0.82 11.57 -19.48
CA ILE A 78 -0.68 10.97 -20.81
C ILE A 78 0.70 10.31 -20.97
N CYS A 79 1.77 10.98 -20.56
CA CYS A 79 3.13 10.40 -20.59
C CYS A 79 3.28 9.18 -19.67
N SER A 80 2.64 9.17 -18.50
CA SER A 80 2.66 8.04 -17.56
C SER A 80 1.92 6.83 -18.13
N ILE A 81 0.75 7.05 -18.73
CA ILE A 81 -0.03 6.01 -19.42
C ILE A 81 0.77 5.45 -20.61
N VAL A 82 1.36 6.30 -21.45
CA VAL A 82 2.19 5.87 -22.58
C VAL A 82 3.43 5.10 -22.07
N SER A 83 4.05 5.50 -20.96
CA SER A 83 5.19 4.77 -20.37
C SER A 83 4.82 3.37 -19.85
N PHE A 84 3.59 3.23 -19.34
CA PHE A 84 3.03 1.97 -18.85
C PHE A 84 2.71 1.01 -20.00
N PHE A 85 2.19 1.52 -21.13
CA PHE A 85 1.85 0.70 -22.29
C PHE A 85 3.02 0.47 -23.27
N CYS A 86 4.02 1.36 -23.31
CA CYS A 86 5.18 1.22 -24.21
C CYS A 86 6.34 0.39 -23.61
N LYS A 87 6.34 0.10 -22.30
CA LYS A 87 7.21 -0.94 -21.71
C LYS A 87 6.50 -2.29 -21.87
N GLY A 88 6.80 -2.95 -23.00
CA GLY A 88 6.12 -4.14 -23.51
C GLY A 88 6.01 -5.32 -22.54
N SER A 89 5.19 -6.29 -22.96
CA SER A 89 4.76 -7.53 -22.29
C SER A 89 5.87 -8.52 -21.88
N ASN A 90 7.11 -8.06 -21.72
CA ASN A 90 8.31 -8.87 -21.47
C ASN A 90 8.98 -8.53 -20.12
N ARG A 91 8.20 -8.14 -19.12
CA ARG A 91 8.67 -8.19 -17.73
C ARG A 91 7.92 -9.34 -17.08
N GLY A 92 8.61 -10.45 -16.85
CA GLY A 92 8.11 -11.58 -16.08
C GLY A 92 7.33 -11.12 -14.84
N SER A 93 6.25 -11.83 -14.57
CA SER A 93 5.18 -11.54 -13.60
C SER A 93 5.65 -11.20 -12.18
N GLY A 94 6.92 -11.46 -11.84
CA GLY A 94 7.53 -11.14 -10.56
C GLY A 94 7.64 -9.64 -10.23
N ALA A 95 7.71 -8.75 -11.25
CA ALA A 95 7.82 -7.31 -11.00
C ALA A 95 6.50 -6.66 -10.53
N MET A 96 5.34 -7.21 -10.91
CA MET A 96 4.03 -6.74 -10.40
C MET A 96 3.81 -7.22 -8.95
N ILE A 97 4.16 -8.47 -8.63
CA ILE A 97 3.91 -9.04 -7.29
C ILE A 97 4.75 -8.35 -6.21
N ALA A 98 6.00 -7.99 -6.55
CA ALA A 98 6.89 -7.28 -5.64
C ALA A 98 6.37 -5.90 -5.20
N GLY A 99 5.57 -5.29 -6.06
CA GLY A 99 5.05 -3.96 -5.80
C GLY A 99 3.79 -3.93 -4.94
N VAL A 100 2.93 -4.92 -5.13
CA VAL A 100 1.55 -4.84 -4.68
C VAL A 100 1.38 -5.42 -3.25
N LEU A 101 2.25 -6.34 -2.82
CA LEU A 101 2.18 -7.02 -1.51
C LEU A 101 2.69 -6.23 -0.29
N GLY A 102 3.55 -5.22 -0.48
CA GLY A 102 4.19 -4.46 0.61
C GLY A 102 3.35 -3.33 1.24
N VAL A 103 2.19 -3.03 0.66
CA VAL A 103 1.47 -1.76 0.80
C VAL A 103 0.59 -1.65 2.05
N LEU A 104 0.16 -2.77 2.61
CA LEU A 104 -1.16 -2.80 3.25
C LEU A 104 -1.21 -2.53 4.73
N LEU A 105 -0.03 -2.51 5.30
CA LEU A 105 0.09 -2.75 6.71
C LEU A 105 0.03 -1.46 7.47
N ASN A 106 0.77 -0.48 6.97
CA ASN A 106 0.86 0.77 7.66
C ASN A 106 0.03 1.87 7.02
N ALA A 107 -0.34 1.74 5.75
CA ALA A 107 -1.50 2.46 5.24
C ALA A 107 -2.75 2.01 5.99
N GLY A 108 -2.94 0.69 6.17
CA GLY A 108 -4.00 0.06 6.98
C GLY A 108 -4.11 0.64 8.40
N VAL A 109 -3.02 0.59 9.17
CA VAL A 109 -2.97 1.18 10.51
C VAL A 109 -3.12 2.71 10.48
N ALA A 110 -2.54 3.41 9.52
CA ALA A 110 -2.71 4.87 9.34
C ALA A 110 -4.12 5.31 8.92
N GLY A 111 -4.90 4.45 8.29
CA GLY A 111 -6.27 4.77 7.91
C GLY A 111 -7.31 4.27 8.89
N MET A 112 -7.10 3.20 9.63
CA MET A 112 -8.03 2.85 10.71
C MET A 112 -8.15 3.94 11.80
N THR A 113 -7.30 4.98 11.75
CA THR A 113 -6.96 5.86 12.86
C THR A 113 -7.20 7.34 12.62
N THR A 114 -7.08 7.77 11.37
CA THR A 114 -7.28 9.16 10.96
C THR A 114 -8.72 9.65 11.20
N VAL A 115 -9.67 8.76 11.51
CA VAL A 115 -11.06 9.16 11.79
C VAL A 115 -11.55 8.75 13.18
N GLY A 116 -11.11 7.60 13.69
CA GLY A 116 -11.43 7.17 15.04
C GLY A 116 -10.95 8.16 16.12
N GLY A 117 -9.91 8.96 15.87
CA GLY A 117 -9.46 10.03 16.78
C GLY A 117 -10.14 11.39 16.55
N VAL A 118 -10.33 11.83 15.30
CA VAL A 118 -10.90 13.18 15.04
C VAL A 118 -12.40 13.21 15.31
N ALA A 119 -13.16 12.23 14.81
CA ALA A 119 -14.62 12.23 14.92
C ALA A 119 -15.09 12.09 16.38
N THR A 120 -14.35 11.34 17.18
CA THR A 120 -14.63 11.08 18.60
C THR A 120 -14.32 12.29 19.47
N ILE A 121 -13.17 12.92 19.27
CA ILE A 121 -12.83 14.16 19.98
C ILE A 121 -13.74 15.31 19.50
N ARG A 122 -14.17 15.36 18.22
CA ARG A 122 -15.12 16.38 17.72
C ARG A 122 -16.53 16.20 18.29
N ALA A 123 -17.00 14.95 18.43
CA ALA A 123 -18.30 14.64 19.05
C ALA A 123 -18.31 14.99 20.55
N GLN A 124 -17.20 14.78 21.27
CA GLN A 124 -17.06 15.25 22.64
C GLN A 124 -16.90 16.78 22.72
N ALA A 125 -16.11 17.39 21.84
CA ALA A 125 -15.88 18.85 21.73
C ALA A 125 -17.16 19.66 21.55
N ALA A 126 -18.14 19.14 20.82
CA ALA A 126 -19.42 19.79 20.63
C ALA A 126 -20.30 19.80 21.90
N SER A 127 -20.03 18.93 22.88
CA SER A 127 -20.89 18.71 24.05
C SER A 127 -20.40 19.38 25.34
N LEU A 128 -19.15 19.85 25.42
CA LEU A 128 -18.57 20.41 26.64
C LEU A 128 -17.78 21.71 26.38
N PRO A 129 -18.15 22.85 27.01
CA PRO A 129 -17.46 24.14 26.83
C PRO A 129 -16.01 24.17 27.35
N MET A 130 -15.56 23.13 28.06
CA MET A 130 -14.19 22.96 28.55
C MET A 130 -13.18 22.59 27.44
N LEU A 131 -13.65 22.25 26.24
CA LEU A 131 -12.83 21.73 25.13
C LEU A 131 -12.25 22.81 24.20
N ARG A 132 -12.32 24.09 24.60
CA ARG A 132 -11.60 25.18 23.89
C ARG A 132 -10.08 25.00 23.91
N ASN A 133 -9.52 24.42 24.98
CA ASN A 133 -8.10 24.08 25.05
C ASN A 133 -7.76 22.87 24.17
N ASP A 134 -8.70 21.94 24.01
CA ASP A 134 -8.51 20.72 23.20
C ASP A 134 -8.57 21.00 21.69
N ALA A 135 -9.09 22.16 21.27
CA ALA A 135 -9.12 22.58 19.87
C ALA A 135 -7.72 22.72 19.24
N ALA A 136 -6.67 22.95 20.03
CA ALA A 136 -5.30 22.98 19.53
C ALA A 136 -4.77 21.57 19.24
N ALA A 137 -4.95 20.65 20.19
CA ALA A 137 -4.56 19.24 20.04
C ALA A 137 -5.33 18.54 18.91
N LEU A 138 -6.63 18.84 18.77
CA LEU A 138 -7.44 18.41 17.64
C LEU A 138 -6.86 18.86 16.29
N ARG A 139 -6.51 20.14 16.18
CA ARG A 139 -5.89 20.68 14.95
C ARG A 139 -4.55 20.04 14.67
N GLU A 140 -3.76 19.75 15.69
CA GLU A 140 -2.50 19.03 15.54
C GLU A 140 -2.70 17.58 15.07
N PHE A 141 -3.71 16.90 15.59
CA PHE A 141 -4.06 15.56 15.13
C PHE A 141 -4.59 15.56 13.69
N GLU A 142 -5.42 16.55 13.32
CA GLU A 142 -5.87 16.75 11.93
C GLU A 142 -4.70 17.03 10.98
N ARG A 143 -3.69 17.80 11.41
CA ARG A 143 -2.46 17.99 10.64
C ARG A 143 -1.69 16.69 10.49
N THR A 144 -1.51 15.94 11.57
CA THR A 144 -0.83 14.63 11.54
C THR A 144 -1.52 13.70 10.54
N ARG A 145 -2.85 13.66 10.55
CA ARG A 145 -3.65 12.93 9.56
C ARG A 145 -3.37 13.39 8.13
N HIS A 146 -3.39 14.72 7.90
CA HIS A 146 -3.13 15.28 6.58
C HIS A 146 -1.73 14.92 6.09
N ASP A 147 -0.72 15.02 6.96
CA ASP A 147 0.66 14.66 6.66
C ASP A 147 0.79 13.19 6.28
N VAL A 148 0.12 12.30 7.02
CA VAL A 148 0.08 10.87 6.72
C VAL A 148 -0.60 10.60 5.38
N LYS A 149 -1.75 11.21 5.12
CA LYS A 149 -2.44 11.08 3.82
C LYS A 149 -1.55 11.57 2.67
N GLN A 150 -0.91 12.71 2.85
CA GLN A 150 -0.03 13.30 1.86
C GLN A 150 1.17 12.40 1.59
N GLN A 151 1.86 11.91 2.62
CA GLN A 151 2.99 10.98 2.48
C GLN A 151 2.59 9.72 1.69
N LEU A 152 1.46 9.10 2.03
CA LEU A 152 0.98 7.90 1.36
C LEU A 152 0.51 8.18 -0.08
N SER A 153 -0.05 9.37 -0.35
CA SER A 153 -0.46 9.77 -1.69
C SER A 153 0.74 10.05 -2.59
N GLU A 154 1.74 10.80 -2.10
CA GLU A 154 2.97 11.10 -2.83
C GLU A 154 3.73 9.83 -3.19
N GLU A 155 3.76 8.85 -2.29
CA GLU A 155 4.39 7.56 -2.53
C GLU A 155 3.60 6.72 -3.55
N LEU A 156 2.27 6.65 -3.39
CA LEU A 156 1.40 5.96 -4.36
C LEU A 156 1.53 6.58 -5.76
N GLU A 157 1.66 7.91 -5.88
CA GLU A 157 1.86 8.60 -7.15
C GLU A 157 3.26 8.35 -7.74
N ARG A 158 4.30 8.32 -6.89
CA ARG A 158 5.69 8.12 -7.32
C ARG A 158 5.96 6.69 -7.76
N ASP A 159 5.55 5.72 -6.95
CA ASP A 159 5.95 4.32 -7.09
C ASP A 159 4.81 3.43 -7.62
N GLY A 160 3.61 4.00 -7.82
CA GLY A 160 2.40 3.25 -8.18
C GLY A 160 1.82 2.43 -7.02
N GLN A 161 2.45 2.52 -5.84
CA GLN A 161 2.15 1.72 -4.64
C GLN A 161 2.75 2.41 -3.41
N ILE A 162 2.29 2.02 -2.22
CA ILE A 162 2.90 2.44 -0.94
C ILE A 162 3.94 1.39 -0.55
N THR A 163 5.18 1.77 -0.28
CA THR A 163 6.17 0.79 0.18
C THR A 163 5.95 0.43 1.64
N THR A 164 6.50 -0.71 2.04
CA THR A 164 6.60 -1.13 3.43
C THR A 164 7.15 -0.02 4.34
N GLU A 165 8.24 0.64 3.92
CA GLU A 165 8.92 1.69 4.68
C GLU A 165 8.10 2.98 4.78
N GLY A 166 7.47 3.40 3.68
CA GLY A 166 6.62 4.59 3.69
C GLY A 166 5.35 4.39 4.49
N GLY A 167 4.83 3.17 4.44
CA GLY A 167 3.96 2.64 5.45
C GLY A 167 4.48 2.89 6.88
N ASP A 168 5.57 2.24 7.29
CA ASP A 168 6.05 2.26 8.69
C ASP A 168 6.22 3.71 9.20
N ARG A 169 6.70 4.60 8.32
CA ARG A 169 6.80 6.04 8.59
C ARG A 169 5.43 6.70 8.84
N ALA A 170 4.40 6.38 8.07
CA ALA A 170 3.04 6.87 8.29
C ALA A 170 2.46 6.41 9.64
N ALA A 171 2.64 5.13 10.00
CA ALA A 171 2.21 4.60 11.28
C ALA A 171 2.94 5.28 12.46
N GLN A 172 4.26 5.46 12.37
CA GLN A 172 5.04 6.17 13.37
C GLN A 172 4.63 7.65 13.51
N THR A 173 4.41 8.34 12.38
CA THR A 173 3.95 9.74 12.36
C THR A 173 2.64 9.90 13.11
N LEU A 174 1.71 8.98 12.90
CA LEU A 174 0.44 8.95 13.60
C LEU A 174 0.59 8.66 15.10
N LEU A 175 1.37 7.64 15.49
CA LEU A 175 1.62 7.31 16.90
C LEU A 175 2.23 8.50 17.65
N GLN A 176 3.13 9.25 16.98
CA GLN A 176 3.68 10.50 17.52
C GLN A 176 2.61 11.59 17.65
N GLY A 177 1.69 11.72 16.68
CA GLY A 177 0.57 12.66 16.79
C GLY A 177 -0.34 12.34 17.98
N LEU A 178 -0.68 11.07 18.18
CA LEU A 178 -1.47 10.62 19.34
C LEU A 178 -0.73 10.87 20.66
N ASP A 179 0.58 10.64 20.71
CA ASP A 179 1.41 10.94 21.87
C ASP A 179 1.42 12.44 22.21
N ARG A 180 1.43 13.32 21.20
CA ARG A 180 1.31 14.77 21.40
C ARG A 180 -0.08 15.15 21.89
N VAL A 181 -1.16 14.56 21.37
CA VAL A 181 -2.52 14.77 21.88
C VAL A 181 -2.62 14.33 23.34
N GLU A 182 -2.12 13.14 23.67
CA GLU A 182 -2.09 12.62 25.05
C GLU A 182 -1.39 13.59 26.00
N LYS A 183 -0.23 14.14 25.61
CA LYS A 183 0.59 15.03 26.46
C LYS A 183 0.06 16.47 26.55
N SER A 184 -0.65 16.95 25.52
CA SER A 184 -1.13 18.33 25.44
C SER A 184 -2.58 18.52 25.92
N THR A 185 -3.31 17.42 26.14
CA THR A 185 -4.68 17.41 26.64
C THR A 185 -4.77 16.78 28.03
N GLY A 186 -5.93 16.89 28.68
CA GLY A 186 -6.23 16.22 29.94
C GLY A 186 -7.57 15.50 29.90
N GLY A 187 -7.94 14.85 30.99
CA GLY A 187 -9.24 14.16 31.12
C GLY A 187 -9.45 13.07 30.08
N ASP A 188 -10.70 12.89 29.65
CA ASP A 188 -11.12 11.82 28.73
C ASP A 188 -10.39 11.85 27.38
N THR A 189 -10.03 13.03 26.86
CA THR A 189 -9.31 13.18 25.58
C THR A 189 -7.93 12.52 25.64
N ALA A 190 -7.17 12.78 26.71
CA ALA A 190 -5.84 12.19 26.90
C ALA A 190 -5.92 10.67 27.09
N LEU A 191 -6.92 10.20 27.85
CA LEU A 191 -7.15 8.77 28.04
C LEU A 191 -7.54 8.08 26.72
N ALA A 192 -8.38 8.72 25.90
CA ALA A 192 -8.77 8.20 24.59
C ALA A 192 -7.57 8.12 23.64
N ALA A 193 -6.74 9.16 23.60
CA ALA A 193 -5.51 9.18 22.80
C ALA A 193 -4.55 8.05 23.22
N ARG A 194 -4.37 7.84 24.53
CA ARG A 194 -3.60 6.72 25.09
C ARG A 194 -4.16 5.37 24.65
N ALA A 195 -5.46 5.15 24.81
CA ALA A 195 -6.13 3.90 24.42
C ALA A 195 -5.93 3.59 22.92
N VAL A 196 -6.15 4.59 22.06
CA VAL A 196 -5.96 4.45 20.61
C VAL A 196 -4.49 4.15 20.31
N LYS A 197 -3.54 4.87 20.91
CA LYS A 197 -2.10 4.63 20.73
C LYS A 197 -1.71 3.19 21.12
N SER A 198 -2.21 2.68 22.24
CA SER A 198 -1.97 1.29 22.68
C SER A 198 -2.55 0.28 21.69
N PHE A 199 -3.80 0.47 21.29
CA PHE A 199 -4.47 -0.36 20.29
C PHE A 199 -3.67 -0.41 18.98
N LEU A 200 -3.18 0.73 18.49
CA LEU A 200 -2.43 0.78 17.24
C LEU A 200 -1.04 0.19 17.33
N SER A 201 -0.39 0.33 18.49
CA SER A 201 0.89 -0.33 18.73
C SER A 201 0.73 -1.85 18.72
N GLU A 202 -0.36 -2.37 19.29
CA GLU A 202 -0.74 -3.78 19.23
C GLU A 202 -0.98 -4.22 17.78
N MET A 203 -1.81 -3.49 17.03
CA MET A 203 -2.08 -3.79 15.62
C MET A 203 -0.78 -3.81 14.79
N GLN A 204 0.07 -2.77 14.91
CA GLN A 204 1.33 -2.68 14.19
C GLN A 204 2.25 -3.88 14.47
N ALA A 205 2.34 -4.32 15.73
CA ALA A 205 3.14 -5.48 16.12
C ALA A 205 2.64 -6.77 15.46
N GLU A 206 1.34 -7.02 15.50
CA GLU A 206 0.71 -8.21 14.90
C GLU A 206 0.92 -8.25 13.38
N PHE A 207 0.73 -7.11 12.76
CA PHE A 207 0.93 -6.98 11.35
C PHE A 207 2.41 -7.17 10.93
N GLY A 208 3.39 -6.84 11.78
CA GLY A 208 4.82 -7.01 11.46
C GLY A 208 5.19 -8.43 11.02
N GLY A 209 4.50 -9.46 11.53
CA GLY A 209 4.67 -10.85 11.08
C GLY A 209 4.23 -11.08 9.63
N TYR A 210 3.12 -10.46 9.21
CA TYR A 210 2.67 -10.49 7.82
C TYR A 210 3.67 -9.83 6.88
N GLN A 211 4.22 -8.66 7.25
CA GLN A 211 5.21 -7.92 6.44
C GLN A 211 6.45 -8.75 6.13
N GLN A 212 6.94 -9.47 7.14
CA GLN A 212 8.11 -10.32 7.00
C GLN A 212 7.84 -11.44 6.00
N GLU A 213 6.69 -12.12 6.09
CA GLU A 213 6.35 -13.20 5.14
C GLU A 213 6.05 -12.66 3.74
N ALA A 214 5.40 -11.51 3.61
CA ALA A 214 5.19 -10.85 2.33
C ALA A 214 6.53 -10.49 1.67
N THR A 215 7.47 -9.92 2.43
CA THR A 215 8.81 -9.57 1.95
C THR A 215 9.59 -10.82 1.51
N LYS A 216 9.51 -11.92 2.27
CA LYS A 216 10.11 -13.21 1.87
C LYS A 216 9.53 -13.71 0.56
N LEU A 217 8.20 -13.68 0.41
CA LEU A 217 7.50 -14.11 -0.81
C LEU A 217 7.96 -13.27 -2.02
N ILE A 218 8.00 -11.95 -1.87
CA ILE A 218 8.45 -11.01 -2.91
C ILE A 218 9.90 -11.29 -3.32
N ASN A 219 10.82 -11.36 -2.36
CA ASN A 219 12.25 -11.55 -2.62
C ASN A 219 12.56 -12.92 -3.24
N LEU A 220 11.79 -13.93 -2.86
CA LEU A 220 11.92 -15.29 -3.39
C LEU A 220 11.55 -15.36 -4.88
N ASN A 221 10.60 -14.53 -5.32
CA ASN A 221 9.99 -14.59 -6.65
C ASN A 221 9.53 -16.03 -6.98
N PRO A 222 8.52 -16.56 -6.26
CA PRO A 222 8.21 -17.99 -6.22
C PRO A 222 7.83 -18.57 -7.58
N MET A 223 7.32 -17.74 -8.49
CA MET A 223 6.90 -18.18 -9.82
C MET A 223 8.04 -18.24 -10.83
N ASP A 224 9.23 -17.72 -10.50
CA ASP A 224 10.41 -17.74 -11.40
C ASP A 224 11.03 -19.14 -11.42
N PRO A 225 10.89 -19.87 -12.54
CA PRO A 225 11.32 -21.25 -12.69
C PRO A 225 12.82 -21.38 -12.94
N THR A 226 13.52 -20.34 -13.41
CA THR A 226 14.98 -20.35 -13.62
C THR A 226 15.76 -20.64 -12.34
N ARG A 227 15.13 -20.32 -11.21
CA ARG A 227 15.67 -20.49 -9.87
C ARG A 227 15.33 -21.86 -9.26
N LEU A 228 14.59 -22.72 -9.96
CA LEU A 228 14.25 -24.08 -9.52
C LEU A 228 15.32 -25.06 -9.99
N LYS A 229 16.26 -25.41 -9.12
CA LYS A 229 17.34 -26.36 -9.42
C LYS A 229 16.94 -27.80 -9.07
N ASN A 230 16.10 -27.96 -8.07
CA ASN A 230 15.65 -29.26 -7.56
C ASN A 230 14.26 -29.15 -6.91
N LYS A 231 13.67 -30.31 -6.56
CA LYS A 231 12.35 -30.35 -5.89
C LYS A 231 12.34 -29.76 -4.48
N ALA A 232 13.48 -29.72 -3.79
CA ALA A 232 13.56 -29.07 -2.48
C ALA A 232 13.37 -27.54 -2.60
N ASP A 233 13.77 -26.92 -3.71
CA ASP A 233 13.50 -25.50 -4.00
C ASP A 233 11.98 -25.23 -4.13
N LEU A 234 11.23 -26.15 -4.75
CA LEU A 234 9.77 -26.08 -4.84
C LEU A 234 9.12 -26.18 -3.46
N GLN A 235 9.53 -27.16 -2.65
CA GLN A 235 9.02 -27.33 -1.29
C GLN A 235 9.29 -26.10 -0.41
N MET A 236 10.50 -25.52 -0.52
CA MET A 236 10.82 -24.28 0.17
C MET A 236 9.91 -23.13 -0.27
N ARG A 237 9.67 -22.96 -1.58
CA ARG A 237 8.74 -21.94 -2.10
C ARG A 237 7.31 -22.15 -1.62
N GLN A 238 6.80 -23.38 -1.70
CA GLN A 238 5.48 -23.75 -1.18
C GLN A 238 5.38 -23.39 0.31
N SER A 239 6.43 -23.65 1.11
CA SER A 239 6.44 -23.31 2.54
C SER A 239 6.38 -21.79 2.80
N VAL A 240 7.03 -20.97 1.96
CA VAL A 240 6.98 -19.51 2.05
C VAL A 240 5.60 -18.99 1.66
N VAL A 241 5.00 -19.52 0.59
CA VAL A 241 3.63 -19.15 0.17
C VAL A 241 2.61 -19.52 1.25
N ALA A 242 2.71 -20.73 1.81
CA ALA A 242 1.84 -21.17 2.90
C ALA A 242 2.00 -20.31 4.17
N SER A 243 3.23 -19.92 4.51
CA SER A 243 3.51 -19.02 5.64
C SER A 243 2.91 -17.64 5.42
N PHE A 244 3.05 -17.09 4.20
CA PHE A 244 2.41 -15.84 3.82
C PHE A 244 0.88 -15.91 3.93
N GLN A 245 0.26 -16.95 3.36
CA GLN A 245 -1.20 -17.13 3.41
C GLN A 245 -1.69 -17.25 4.86
N LYS A 246 -1.00 -18.02 5.69
CA LYS A 246 -1.32 -18.13 7.12
C LYS A 246 -1.30 -16.77 7.81
N ARG A 247 -0.26 -15.94 7.59
CA ARG A 247 -0.20 -14.59 8.17
C ARG A 247 -1.30 -13.67 7.64
N ASN A 248 -1.68 -13.82 6.38
CA ASN A 248 -2.79 -13.07 5.80
C ASN A 248 -4.12 -13.40 6.49
N ASP A 249 -4.36 -14.68 6.79
CA ASP A 249 -5.56 -15.13 7.50
C ASP A 249 -5.56 -14.69 8.98
N GLU A 250 -4.40 -14.71 9.65
CA GLU A 250 -4.23 -14.16 11.02
C GLU A 250 -4.55 -12.66 11.08
N VAL A 251 -4.12 -11.89 10.07
CA VAL A 251 -4.47 -10.47 9.95
C VAL A 251 -5.97 -10.28 9.75
N ASP A 252 -6.64 -11.10 8.93
CA ASP A 252 -8.08 -10.97 8.72
C ASP A 252 -8.86 -11.25 10.01
N ALA A 253 -8.48 -12.29 10.76
CA ALA A 253 -9.03 -12.58 12.08
C ALA A 253 -8.77 -11.45 13.10
N LEU A 254 -7.60 -10.81 13.04
CA LEU A 254 -7.31 -9.64 13.85
C LEU A 254 -8.28 -8.49 13.53
N LEU A 255 -8.51 -8.21 12.24
CA LEU A 255 -9.41 -7.16 11.77
C LEU A 255 -10.87 -7.38 12.19
N GLU A 256 -11.34 -8.62 12.23
CA GLU A 256 -12.66 -8.97 12.78
C GLU A 256 -12.80 -8.59 14.25
N SER A 257 -11.71 -8.67 15.01
CA SER A 257 -11.67 -8.33 16.44
C SER A 257 -11.26 -6.87 16.74
N ALA A 258 -11.03 -6.04 15.72
CA ALA A 258 -10.48 -4.69 15.88
C ALA A 258 -11.34 -3.78 16.77
N LEU A 259 -12.66 -3.74 16.56
CA LEU A 259 -13.58 -2.93 17.37
C LEU A 259 -13.65 -3.42 18.84
N PRO A 260 -13.89 -4.71 19.14
CA PRO A 260 -13.82 -5.22 20.50
C PRO A 260 -12.48 -4.92 21.20
N ARG A 261 -11.35 -5.05 20.49
CA ARG A 261 -10.03 -4.72 21.03
C ARG A 261 -9.89 -3.23 21.36
N LEU A 262 -10.34 -2.33 20.49
CA LEU A 262 -10.37 -0.90 20.78
C LEU A 262 -11.22 -0.61 22.03
N GLY A 263 -12.39 -1.21 22.15
CA GLY A 263 -13.26 -1.09 23.32
C GLY A 263 -12.56 -1.51 24.62
N ARG A 264 -11.81 -2.62 24.59
CA ARG A 264 -10.97 -3.07 25.71
C ARG A 264 -9.91 -2.04 26.09
N HIS A 265 -9.16 -1.51 25.11
CA HIS A 265 -8.13 -0.47 25.37
C HIS A 265 -8.73 0.82 25.96
N LEU A 266 -9.93 1.21 25.52
CA LEU A 266 -10.63 2.38 26.07
C LEU A 266 -11.02 2.17 27.54
N SER A 267 -11.50 0.97 27.88
CA SER A 267 -11.82 0.59 29.26
C SER A 267 -10.57 0.51 30.14
N GLU A 268 -9.50 -0.12 29.66
CA GLU A 268 -8.21 -0.23 30.36
C GLU A 268 -7.55 1.14 30.59
N ALA A 269 -7.78 2.10 29.69
CA ALA A 269 -7.33 3.48 29.86
C ALA A 269 -8.15 4.27 30.90
N GLY A 270 -9.23 3.70 31.44
CA GLY A 270 -10.06 4.32 32.49
C GLY A 270 -11.13 5.28 31.97
N LEU A 271 -11.51 5.20 30.69
CA LEU A 271 -12.68 5.96 30.20
C LEU A 271 -13.95 5.41 30.86
N SER A 272 -14.86 6.32 31.22
CA SER A 272 -16.22 5.92 31.60
C SER A 272 -16.93 5.22 30.45
N ASP A 273 -17.84 4.30 30.73
CA ASP A 273 -18.60 3.56 29.71
C ASP A 273 -19.29 4.49 28.71
N LYS A 274 -19.80 5.64 29.18
CA LYS A 274 -20.43 6.66 28.32
C LYS A 274 -19.41 7.29 27.37
N ALA A 275 -18.22 7.63 27.85
CA ALA A 275 -17.16 8.19 27.02
C ALA A 275 -16.64 7.16 26.02
N ALA A 276 -16.38 5.93 26.47
CA ALA A 276 -15.95 4.82 25.62
C ALA A 276 -16.98 4.52 24.52
N ALA A 277 -18.28 4.48 24.84
CA ALA A 277 -19.34 4.32 23.84
C ALA A 277 -19.37 5.44 22.79
N GLY A 278 -19.12 6.69 23.20
CA GLY A 278 -18.98 7.82 22.28
C GLY A 278 -17.78 7.66 21.33
N VAL A 279 -16.65 7.17 21.85
CA VAL A 279 -15.46 6.88 21.02
C VAL A 279 -15.76 5.73 20.05
N MET A 280 -16.35 4.64 20.54
CA MET A 280 -16.69 3.47 19.73
C MET A 280 -17.69 3.78 18.62
N ALA A 281 -18.69 4.63 18.87
CA ALA A 281 -19.65 5.05 17.86
C ALA A 281 -19.00 5.83 16.71
N GLY A 282 -18.05 6.72 17.02
CA GLY A 282 -17.28 7.46 16.01
C GLY A 282 -16.31 6.54 15.25
N ALA A 283 -15.70 5.58 15.94
CA ALA A 283 -14.77 4.62 15.34
C ALA A 283 -15.48 3.62 14.42
N SER A 284 -16.60 3.00 14.85
CA SER A 284 -17.29 1.93 14.13
C SER A 284 -17.70 2.35 12.71
N LYS A 285 -18.37 3.48 12.53
CA LYS A 285 -18.84 3.93 11.21
C LYS A 285 -17.71 4.04 10.18
N GLU A 286 -16.57 4.57 10.60
CA GLU A 286 -15.44 4.88 9.72
C GLU A 286 -14.53 3.68 9.53
N LEU A 287 -14.35 2.91 10.61
CA LEU A 287 -13.59 1.68 10.59
C LEU A 287 -14.30 0.64 9.71
N GLU A 288 -15.62 0.49 9.79
CA GLU A 288 -16.38 -0.46 8.96
C GLU A 288 -16.18 -0.23 7.46
N GLN A 289 -16.27 1.02 6.99
CA GLN A 289 -16.03 1.36 5.58
C GLN A 289 -14.60 1.01 5.13
N ARG A 290 -13.62 1.23 6.01
CA ARG A 290 -12.21 0.94 5.71
C ARG A 290 -11.90 -0.55 5.82
N LEU A 291 -12.50 -1.25 6.77
CA LEU A 291 -12.36 -2.69 6.95
C LEU A 291 -12.84 -3.45 5.71
N GLU A 292 -13.92 -2.99 5.06
CA GLU A 292 -14.36 -3.55 3.79
C GLU A 292 -13.26 -3.46 2.72
N ILE A 293 -12.65 -2.27 2.55
CA ILE A 293 -11.57 -2.06 1.59
C ILE A 293 -10.35 -2.92 1.95
N ILE A 294 -9.95 -2.96 3.23
CA ILE A 294 -8.81 -3.77 3.69
C ILE A 294 -9.07 -5.26 3.45
N ARG A 295 -10.28 -5.76 3.73
CA ARG A 295 -10.68 -7.15 3.47
C ARG A 295 -10.64 -7.52 2.00
N ASN A 296 -11.13 -6.63 1.11
CA ASN A 296 -11.00 -6.84 -0.34
C ASN A 296 -9.54 -6.97 -0.76
N ILE A 297 -8.64 -6.27 -0.08
CA ILE A 297 -7.21 -6.42 -0.35
C ILE A 297 -6.67 -7.75 0.21
N ARG A 298 -7.05 -8.16 1.43
CA ARG A 298 -6.69 -9.48 1.96
C ARG A 298 -7.16 -10.60 1.03
N GLU A 299 -8.33 -10.43 0.42
CA GLU A 299 -8.86 -11.39 -0.56
C GLU A 299 -8.03 -11.44 -1.84
N THR A 300 -7.55 -10.30 -2.36
CA THR A 300 -6.60 -10.31 -3.48
C THR A 300 -5.30 -11.03 -3.12
N ASP A 301 -4.80 -10.86 -1.89
CA ASP A 301 -3.63 -11.58 -1.39
C ASP A 301 -3.86 -13.10 -1.32
N ARG A 302 -5.05 -13.55 -0.87
CA ARG A 302 -5.43 -14.99 -0.91
C ARG A 302 -5.43 -15.52 -2.32
N ARG A 303 -6.05 -14.80 -3.27
CA ARG A 303 -6.10 -15.21 -4.69
C ARG A 303 -4.71 -15.33 -5.30
N ILE A 304 -3.81 -14.39 -5.00
CA ILE A 304 -2.41 -14.44 -5.43
C ILE A 304 -1.71 -15.67 -4.82
N ALA A 305 -1.77 -15.85 -3.50
CA ALA A 305 -1.11 -16.96 -2.81
C ALA A 305 -1.62 -18.34 -3.25
N ALA A 306 -2.93 -18.49 -3.42
CA ALA A 306 -3.53 -19.72 -3.93
C ALA A 306 -3.05 -20.03 -5.35
N SER A 307 -3.07 -19.02 -6.24
CA SER A 307 -2.61 -19.19 -7.63
C SER A 307 -1.12 -19.54 -7.69
N ILE A 308 -0.27 -18.90 -6.88
CA ILE A 308 1.16 -19.24 -6.79
C ILE A 308 1.34 -20.68 -6.30
N SER A 309 0.58 -21.10 -5.28
CA SER A 309 0.63 -22.49 -4.79
C SER A 309 0.27 -23.49 -5.89
N GLU A 310 -0.76 -23.23 -6.68
CA GLU A 310 -1.17 -24.07 -7.81
C GLU A 310 -0.12 -24.09 -8.93
N ILE A 311 0.49 -22.93 -9.24
CA ILE A 311 1.62 -22.85 -10.19
C ILE A 311 2.78 -23.73 -9.73
N LEU A 312 3.16 -23.65 -8.45
CA LEU A 312 4.22 -24.46 -7.86
C LEU A 312 3.88 -25.97 -7.87
N ALA A 313 2.60 -26.33 -7.74
CA ALA A 313 2.14 -27.71 -7.83
C ALA A 313 2.21 -28.25 -9.27
N LEU A 314 1.80 -27.45 -10.27
CA LEU A 314 1.99 -27.80 -11.70
C LEU A 314 3.46 -28.00 -12.04
N TYR A 315 4.29 -27.11 -11.50
CA TYR A 315 5.73 -27.18 -11.61
C TYR A 315 6.33 -28.47 -11.02
N GLU A 316 5.77 -28.95 -9.90
CA GLU A 316 6.19 -30.20 -9.29
C GLU A 316 5.72 -31.44 -10.07
N SER A 317 4.47 -31.43 -10.55
CA SER A 317 3.88 -32.55 -11.30
C SER A 317 4.47 -32.71 -12.70
N HIS A 318 4.90 -31.62 -13.31
CA HIS A 318 5.54 -31.57 -14.65
C HIS A 318 7.04 -31.27 -14.56
N TRP A 319 7.71 -31.76 -13.52
CA TRP A 319 9.15 -31.56 -13.33
C TRP A 319 9.93 -31.96 -14.59
N GLN A 320 10.81 -31.06 -15.07
CA GLN A 320 11.58 -31.18 -16.32
C GLN A 320 10.77 -31.19 -17.64
N GLN A 321 9.44 -31.02 -17.59
CA GLN A 321 8.56 -30.97 -18.77
C GLN A 321 8.11 -29.54 -19.09
N TRP A 322 8.99 -28.57 -18.86
CA TRP A 322 8.78 -27.16 -19.12
C TRP A 322 9.84 -26.61 -20.07
N LYS A 323 9.47 -25.59 -20.83
CA LYS A 323 10.37 -24.90 -21.75
C LYS A 323 10.55 -23.46 -21.31
N THR A 324 11.80 -23.01 -21.24
CA THR A 324 12.14 -21.60 -21.04
C THR A 324 12.39 -20.91 -22.38
N ASP A 325 12.09 -19.63 -22.48
CA ASP A 325 12.56 -18.79 -23.60
C ASP A 325 14.08 -18.53 -23.46
N PRO A 326 14.72 -17.90 -24.46
CA PRO A 326 16.11 -17.49 -24.34
C PRO A 326 16.42 -16.51 -23.20
N ALA A 327 15.41 -15.84 -22.63
CA ALA A 327 15.54 -14.98 -21.46
C ALA A 327 15.43 -15.78 -20.14
N GLY A 328 15.14 -17.07 -20.21
CA GLY A 328 14.96 -17.97 -19.06
C GLY A 328 13.51 -18.05 -18.55
N GLU A 329 12.57 -17.27 -19.06
CA GLU A 329 11.18 -17.31 -18.60
C GLU A 329 10.50 -18.61 -19.05
N VAL A 330 9.79 -19.34 -18.17
CA VAL A 330 9.00 -20.51 -18.63
C VAL A 330 7.91 -20.01 -19.57
N VAL A 331 7.97 -20.48 -20.80
CA VAL A 331 7.05 -20.16 -21.88
C VAL A 331 5.89 -21.14 -21.90
N SER A 332 6.17 -22.40 -21.57
CA SER A 332 5.16 -23.45 -21.67
C SER A 332 5.48 -24.73 -20.92
N LEU A 333 4.43 -25.47 -20.56
CA LEU A 333 4.50 -26.89 -20.22
C LEU A 333 4.30 -27.75 -21.48
N GLU A 334 4.91 -28.93 -21.54
CA GLU A 334 4.79 -29.83 -22.70
C GLU A 334 3.36 -30.37 -22.88
N GLN A 335 2.61 -30.56 -21.78
CA GLN A 335 1.22 -30.99 -21.82
C GLN A 335 0.28 -29.79 -22.01
N ALA A 336 -0.53 -29.82 -23.08
CA ALA A 336 -1.40 -28.71 -23.48
C ALA A 336 -2.37 -28.26 -22.38
N ASP A 337 -3.01 -29.19 -21.67
CA ASP A 337 -3.96 -28.85 -20.60
C ASP A 337 -3.26 -28.18 -19.41
N ALA A 338 -2.08 -28.68 -19.04
CA ALA A 338 -1.29 -28.11 -17.95
C ALA A 338 -0.76 -26.72 -18.33
N ASP A 339 -0.34 -26.53 -19.58
CA ASP A 339 0.10 -25.24 -20.11
C ASP A 339 -1.05 -24.20 -20.13
N ALA A 340 -2.24 -24.62 -20.55
CA ALA A 340 -3.44 -23.78 -20.52
C ALA A 340 -3.78 -23.36 -19.09
N GLU A 341 -3.69 -24.28 -18.13
CA GLU A 341 -3.92 -24.00 -16.72
C GLU A 341 -2.86 -23.07 -16.13
N LEU A 342 -1.57 -23.31 -16.44
CA LEU A 342 -0.48 -22.43 -16.03
C LEU A 342 -0.72 -20.98 -16.50
N LYS A 343 -1.09 -20.79 -17.76
CA LYS A 343 -1.43 -19.47 -18.34
C LYS A 343 -2.64 -18.83 -17.65
N ARG A 344 -3.68 -19.62 -17.34
CA ARG A 344 -4.85 -19.15 -16.59
C ARG A 344 -4.46 -18.67 -15.20
N LEU A 345 -3.57 -19.38 -14.51
CA LEU A 345 -3.08 -19.02 -13.17
C LEU A 345 -2.26 -17.73 -13.19
N PHE A 346 -1.32 -17.59 -14.14
CA PHE A 346 -0.59 -16.32 -14.32
C PHE A 346 -1.54 -15.14 -14.58
N SER A 347 -2.53 -15.32 -15.46
CA SER A 347 -3.56 -14.29 -15.68
C SER A 347 -4.37 -13.98 -14.42
N THR A 348 -4.61 -14.96 -13.55
CA THR A 348 -5.33 -14.77 -12.29
C THR A 348 -4.50 -13.95 -11.31
N VAL A 349 -3.20 -14.22 -11.22
CA VAL A 349 -2.25 -13.44 -10.42
C VAL A 349 -2.18 -11.99 -10.91
N ASP A 350 -2.05 -11.77 -12.22
CA ASP A 350 -2.00 -10.43 -12.81
C ASP A 350 -3.29 -9.65 -12.55
N GLN A 351 -4.46 -10.30 -12.66
CA GLN A 351 -5.73 -9.65 -12.37
C GLN A 351 -5.87 -9.33 -10.88
N ALA A 352 -5.52 -10.26 -9.99
CA ALA A 352 -5.57 -10.02 -8.55
C ALA A 352 -4.63 -8.87 -8.13
N ALA A 353 -3.44 -8.76 -8.74
CA ALA A 353 -2.53 -7.64 -8.51
C ALA A 353 -3.13 -6.29 -8.96
N LYS A 354 -3.84 -6.25 -10.10
CA LYS A 354 -4.57 -5.04 -10.55
C LYS A 354 -5.72 -4.68 -9.62
N ASP A 355 -6.51 -5.67 -9.20
CA ASP A 355 -7.60 -5.49 -8.25
C ASP A 355 -7.06 -4.93 -6.93
N GLN A 356 -5.93 -5.46 -6.47
CA GLN A 356 -5.27 -5.02 -5.26
C GLN A 356 -4.80 -3.55 -5.36
N ALA A 357 -4.13 -3.16 -6.45
CA ALA A 357 -3.74 -1.77 -6.69
C ALA A 357 -4.96 -0.82 -6.75
N TYR A 358 -6.07 -1.26 -7.34
CA TYR A 358 -7.34 -0.53 -7.33
C TYR A 358 -7.85 -0.28 -5.90
N TRP A 359 -7.87 -1.32 -5.06
CA TRP A 359 -8.33 -1.22 -3.68
C TRP A 359 -7.40 -0.37 -2.81
N GLN A 360 -6.09 -0.42 -3.05
CA GLN A 360 -5.12 0.47 -2.40
C GLN A 360 -5.36 1.94 -2.76
N SER A 361 -5.63 2.24 -4.04
CA SER A 361 -6.01 3.59 -4.47
C SER A 361 -7.31 4.06 -3.82
N ARG A 362 -8.33 3.19 -3.75
CA ARG A 362 -9.58 3.44 -3.02
C ARG A 362 -9.30 3.75 -1.56
N TYR A 363 -8.44 2.96 -0.92
CA TYR A 363 -8.08 3.11 0.47
C TYR A 363 -7.48 4.50 0.76
N VAL A 364 -6.47 4.91 -0.01
CA VAL A 364 -5.85 6.26 0.14
C VAL A 364 -6.86 7.38 -0.03
N LYS A 365 -7.83 7.23 -0.95
CA LYS A 365 -8.90 8.23 -1.16
C LYS A 365 -9.85 8.34 0.03
N THR A 366 -9.97 7.29 0.85
CA THR A 366 -10.80 7.34 2.07
C THR A 366 -10.09 8.00 3.25
N LEU A 367 -8.75 8.06 3.28
CA LEU A 367 -7.97 8.79 4.29
C LEU A 367 -8.33 10.28 4.30
#